data_AF-A0A940R191-F1
#
_entry.id   AF-A0A940R191-F1
#
_cell.length_a   1.000
_cell.length_b   1.000
_cell.length_c   1.000
_cell.angle_alpha   90.00
_cell.angle_beta   90.00
_cell.angle_gamma   90.00
#
_symmetry.space_group_name_H-M   'P 1'
#
loop_
_entity.id
_entity.type
_entity.pdbx_description
1 polymer ?
#
loop_
_entity_poly.entity_id
_entity_poly.type
_entity_poly.pdbx_seq_one_letter_code
_entity_poly.pdbx_strand_id
1 'polypeptide(L)'
;MQFPDTNNINSRESFIEFIELLHADLNQNKEKWENSTLETFLETLAQYAKDIQGYYDYSTPGINADTPSWKVFADMLIGASVYE
;
A
#
# COMPACT_ATOMS: atom_id res chain seq x y z
N MET A 1 12.30 -6.81 3.17
CA MET A 1 11.54 -6.16 2.09
C MET A 1 12.15 -4.78 1.88
N GLN A 2 12.50 -4.42 0.66
CA GLN A 2 12.71 -3.01 0.32
C GLN A 2 11.49 -2.61 -0.50
N PHE A 3 10.58 -1.87 0.11
CA PHE A 3 9.37 -1.45 -0.59
C PHE A 3 9.71 -0.41 -1.64
N PRO A 4 9.10 -0.49 -2.84
CA PRO A 4 9.24 0.57 -3.81
C PRO A 4 8.67 1.86 -3.24
N ASP A 5 9.43 2.95 -3.37
CA ASP A 5 8.96 4.29 -3.04
C ASP A 5 7.70 4.61 -3.87
N THR A 6 6.60 4.91 -3.20
CA THR A 6 5.31 5.22 -3.83
C THR A 6 5.23 6.66 -4.34
N ASN A 7 6.23 7.50 -4.09
CA ASN A 7 6.26 8.90 -4.53
C ASN A 7 6.11 9.08 -6.05
N ASN A 8 6.50 8.08 -6.85
CA ASN A 8 6.42 8.13 -8.31
C ASN A 8 5.11 7.55 -8.88
N ILE A 9 4.20 7.09 -8.02
CA ILE A 9 2.93 6.48 -8.44
C ILE A 9 1.89 7.59 -8.64
N ASN A 10 2.00 8.27 -9.77
CA ASN A 10 1.20 9.46 -10.11
C ASN A 10 0.33 9.28 -11.37
N SER A 11 0.40 8.12 -12.02
CA SER A 11 -0.41 7.78 -13.20
C SER A 11 -1.00 6.38 -13.07
N ARG A 12 -1.98 6.09 -13.93
CA ARG A 12 -2.54 4.74 -14.01
C ARG A 12 -1.47 3.73 -14.41
N GLU A 13 -0.59 4.10 -15.33
CA GLU A 13 0.49 3.25 -15.84
C GLU A 13 1.50 2.91 -14.74
N SER A 14 1.93 3.88 -13.93
CA SER A 14 2.82 3.59 -12.79
C SER A 14 2.14 2.81 -11.68
N PHE A 15 0.81 2.98 -11.51
CA PHE A 15 0.04 2.16 -10.58
C PHE A 15 -0.10 0.70 -11.02
N ILE A 16 -0.25 0.45 -12.33
CA ILE A 16 -0.28 -0.91 -12.89
C ILE A 16 1.07 -1.60 -12.64
N GLU A 17 2.18 -0.94 -12.98
CA GLU A 17 3.53 -1.47 -12.73
C GLU A 17 3.74 -1.79 -11.25
N PHE A 18 3.29 -0.92 -10.36
CA PHE A 18 3.32 -1.15 -8.91
C PHE A 18 2.55 -2.41 -8.51
N ILE A 19 1.32 -2.61 -9.00
CA ILE A 19 0.52 -3.81 -8.67
C ILE A 19 1.21 -5.08 -9.18
N GLU A 20 1.78 -5.06 -10.39
CA GLU A 20 2.48 -6.21 -10.96
C GLU A 20 3.70 -6.59 -10.10
N LEU A 21 4.47 -5.59 -9.65
CA LEU A 21 5.60 -5.79 -8.73
C LEU A 21 5.14 -6.33 -7.38
N LEU A 22 4.06 -5.78 -6.81
CA LEU A 22 3.51 -6.22 -5.53
C LEU A 22 3.03 -7.68 -5.59
N HIS A 23 2.35 -8.05 -6.68
CA HIS A 23 1.92 -9.44 -6.91
C HIS A 23 3.11 -10.39 -7.13
N ALA A 24 4.13 -9.97 -7.87
CA ALA A 24 5.35 -10.76 -8.04
C ALA A 24 6.06 -10.99 -6.70
N ASP A 25 6.11 -9.98 -5.84
CA ASP A 25 6.70 -10.08 -4.51
C ASP A 25 5.92 -11.03 -3.58
N LEU A 26 4.58 -10.93 -3.54
CA LEU A 26 3.75 -11.87 -2.78
C LEU A 26 4.02 -13.33 -3.19
N ASN A 27 4.20 -13.59 -4.48
CA ASN A 27 4.46 -14.95 -4.98
C ASN A 27 5.86 -15.45 -4.64
N GLN A 28 6.86 -14.56 -4.59
CA GLN A 28 8.26 -14.92 -4.35
C GLN A 28 8.65 -14.93 -2.86
N ASN A 29 7.95 -14.14 -2.05
CA ASN A 29 8.30 -13.83 -0.66
C ASN A 29 7.09 -13.99 0.27
N LYS A 30 6.17 -14.91 -0.03
CA LYS A 30 4.89 -15.07 0.70
C LYS A 30 5.08 -15.20 2.22
N GLU A 31 6.17 -15.84 2.65
CA GLU A 31 6.51 -16.03 4.06
C GLU A 31 6.88 -14.73 4.80
N LYS A 32 7.14 -13.64 4.07
CA LYS A 32 7.46 -12.32 4.62
C LYS A 32 6.24 -11.39 4.70
N TRP A 33 5.12 -11.80 4.11
CA TRP A 33 3.87 -11.06 4.16
C TRP A 33 3.10 -11.43 5.42
N GLU A 34 2.79 -10.44 6.26
CA GLU A 34 1.94 -10.65 7.44
C GLU A 34 0.53 -11.07 7.00
N ASN A 35 0.00 -10.41 5.98
CA ASN A 35 -1.34 -10.66 5.44
C ASN A 35 -1.29 -11.33 4.07
N SER A 36 -0.82 -12.59 4.04
CA SER A 36 -0.59 -13.34 2.80
C SER A 36 -1.82 -14.04 2.19
N THR A 37 -3.01 -13.89 2.80
CA THR A 37 -4.28 -14.39 2.27
C THR A 37 -5.18 -13.24 1.87
N LEU A 38 -6.10 -13.46 0.93
CA LEU A 38 -7.02 -12.41 0.49
C LEU A 38 -7.91 -11.91 1.65
N GLU A 39 -8.32 -12.81 2.55
CA GLU A 39 -9.16 -12.47 3.70
C GLU A 39 -8.43 -11.51 4.64
N THR A 40 -7.25 -11.91 5.14
CA THR A 40 -6.44 -11.07 6.04
C THR A 40 -5.98 -9.78 5.38
N PHE A 41 -5.61 -9.83 4.09
CA PHE A 41 -5.21 -8.64 3.35
C PHE A 41 -6.33 -7.61 3.22
N LEU A 42 -7.56 -8.04 2.90
CA LEU A 42 -8.71 -7.13 2.79
C LEU A 42 -9.14 -6.56 4.14
N GLU A 43 -9.03 -7.35 5.21
CA GLU A 43 -9.29 -6.89 6.58
C GLU A 43 -8.33 -5.74 6.95
N THR A 44 -7.03 -5.98 6.85
CA THR A 44 -6.01 -4.96 7.15
C THR A 44 -6.09 -3.78 6.20
N LEU A 45 -6.33 -3.98 4.90
CA LEU A 45 -6.50 -2.87 3.95
C LEU A 45 -7.62 -1.91 4.39
N ALA A 46 -8.72 -2.44 4.92
CA ALA A 46 -9.81 -1.63 5.45
C ALA A 46 -9.46 -0.92 6.78
N GLN A 47 -8.57 -1.49 7.59
CA GLN A 47 -8.03 -0.83 8.79
C GLN A 47 -7.09 0.30 8.38
N TYR A 48 -6.11 0.02 7.52
CA TYR A 48 -5.14 1.01 7.05
C TYR A 48 -5.81 2.17 6.31
N ALA A 49 -6.87 1.92 5.53
CA ALA A 49 -7.64 2.97 4.88
C ALA A 49 -8.29 3.96 5.87
N LYS A 50 -8.63 3.53 7.09
CA LYS A 50 -9.16 4.42 8.14
C LYS A 50 -8.06 5.27 8.77
N ASP A 51 -6.87 4.71 8.91
CA ASP A 51 -5.79 5.31 9.72
C ASP A 51 -4.73 6.04 8.88
N ILE A 52 -4.73 5.88 7.55
CA ILE A 52 -3.68 6.39 6.65
C ILE A 52 -3.49 7.91 6.72
N GLN A 53 -4.53 8.68 7.04
CA GLN A 53 -4.37 10.12 7.25
C GLN A 53 -3.46 10.41 8.45
N GLY A 54 -3.60 9.65 9.54
CA GLY A 54 -2.73 9.78 10.71
C GLY A 54 -1.27 9.42 10.39
N TYR A 55 -1.04 8.46 9.50
CA TYR A 55 0.29 8.19 8.96
C TYR A 55 0.85 9.40 8.21
N TYR A 56 0.10 9.98 7.26
CA TYR A 56 0.55 11.14 6.50
C TYR A 56 0.85 12.37 7.36
N ASP A 57 0.01 12.65 8.36
CA ASP A 57 0.21 13.77 9.27
C ASP A 57 1.57 13.69 9.99
N TYR A 58 2.08 12.48 10.24
CA TYR A 58 3.34 12.24 10.91
C TYR A 58 4.53 12.10 9.95
N SER A 59 4.43 11.27 8.90
CA SER A 59 5.56 10.85 8.07
C SER A 59 5.72 11.61 6.76
N THR A 60 4.62 12.15 6.23
CA THR A 60 4.59 12.73 4.88
C THR A 60 3.61 13.91 4.83
N PRO A 61 3.91 15.00 5.55
CA PRO A 61 2.95 16.09 5.73
C PRO A 61 2.53 16.71 4.39
N GLY A 62 1.24 17.01 4.25
CA GLY A 62 0.68 17.67 3.07
C GLY A 62 -0.10 16.76 2.12
N ILE A 63 -0.14 15.46 2.38
CA ILE A 63 -1.05 14.54 1.67
C ILE A 63 -2.40 14.50 2.39
N ASN A 64 -3.48 14.68 1.62
CA ASN A 64 -4.85 14.52 2.09
C ASN A 64 -5.44 13.22 1.52
N ALA A 65 -5.70 12.24 2.38
CA ALA A 65 -6.25 10.93 2.03
C ALA A 65 -7.70 10.99 1.52
N ASP A 66 -8.46 12.05 1.84
CA ASP A 66 -9.79 12.28 1.27
C ASP A 66 -9.74 12.68 -0.22
N THR A 67 -8.55 13.06 -0.72
CA THR A 67 -8.31 13.28 -2.15
C THR A 67 -7.71 12.01 -2.74
N PRO A 68 -8.50 11.18 -3.46
CA PRO A 68 -7.99 9.93 -3.99
C PRO A 68 -6.87 10.19 -5.00
N SER A 69 -5.77 9.46 -4.84
CA SER A 69 -4.66 9.46 -5.78
C SER A 69 -4.06 8.06 -5.92
N TRP A 70 -3.39 7.80 -7.04
CA TRP A 70 -2.71 6.52 -7.26
C TRP A 70 -1.68 6.20 -6.17
N LYS A 71 -0.98 7.22 -5.68
CA LYS A 71 -0.10 7.11 -4.53
C LYS A 71 -0.83 6.68 -3.26
N VAL A 72 -1.97 7.30 -2.95
CA VAL A 72 -2.76 6.96 -1.76
C VAL A 72 -3.23 5.50 -1.82
N PHE A 73 -3.66 5.01 -2.99
CA PHE A 73 -3.98 3.59 -3.17
C PHE A 73 -2.76 2.68 -3.00
N ALA A 74 -1.59 3.06 -3.54
CA ALA A 74 -0.37 2.27 -3.40
C ALA A 74 0.11 2.20 -1.94
N ASP A 75 0.06 3.32 -1.21
CA ASP A 75 0.41 3.38 0.20
C ASP A 75 -0.49 2.46 1.04
N MET A 76 -1.81 2.45 0.76
CA MET A 76 -2.74 1.53 1.42
C MET A 76 -2.42 0.07 1.13
N LEU A 77 -2.10 -0.28 -0.12
CA LEU A 77 -1.75 -1.65 -0.50
C LEU A 77 -0.44 -2.12 0.16
N ILE A 78 0.55 -1.23 0.31
CA ILE A 78 1.75 -1.53 1.10
C ILE A 78 1.38 -1.72 2.56
N GLY A 79 0.63 -0.79 3.16
CA GLY A 79 0.20 -0.88 4.55
C GLY A 79 -0.46 -2.23 4.86
N ALA A 80 -1.39 -2.64 3.99
CA ALA A 80 -2.07 -3.93 4.07
C ALA A 80 -1.16 -5.16 3.96
N SER A 81 -0.02 -5.05 3.27
CA SER A 81 0.92 -6.17 3.10
C SER A 81 1.82 -6.44 4.31
N VAL A 82 1.99 -5.46 5.21
CA VAL A 82 3.02 -5.49 6.27
C VAL A 82 2.65 -5.05 7.66
N TYR A 83 1.52 -4.38 7.86
CA TYR A 83 1.10 -3.96 9.19
C TYR A 83 -0.21 -4.68 9.53
N GLU A 84 -0.45 -5.00 10.80
CA GLU A 84 -1.74 -5.52 11.30
C GLU A 84 -2.83 -4.43 11.32
#